data_AF-A0A3C1BXZ4-F1
#
_entry.id   AF-A0A3C1BXZ4-F1
#
_cell.length_a   1.000
_cell.length_b   1.000
_cell.length_c   1.000
_cell.angle_alpha   90.00
_cell.angle_beta   90.00
_cell.angle_gamma   90.00
#
_symmetry.space_group_name_H-M   'P 1'
#
loop_
_entity.id
_entity.type
_entity.pdbx_description
1 polymer ?
#
loop_
_entity_poly.entity_id
_entity_poly.type
_entity_poly.pdbx_seq_one_letter_code
_entity_poly.pdbx_strand_id
1 'polypeptide(L)'
;MDYRLCNQIVTVYHKEGDKVTCTVHDRAFLDFKKTENVDKTGSKEANSFLLVIPCSEVCVHPEDKVLLGTGEEITAARWPSFIPAKVPGLVVVKYVDPKYWGGKLIHVEAGG
;
A
#
# COMPACT_ATOMS: atom_id res chain seq x y z
N MET A 1 17.64 -13.78 -0.75
CA MET A 1 16.56 -12.84 -0.38
C MET A 1 15.73 -13.52 0.70
N ASP A 2 15.52 -12.84 1.83
CA ASP A 2 14.78 -13.37 2.98
C ASP A 2 13.49 -12.57 3.17
N TYR A 3 12.33 -13.21 2.98
CA TYR A 3 11.01 -12.56 3.04
C TYR A 3 10.18 -13.05 4.22
N ARG A 4 10.82 -13.50 5.31
CA ARG A 4 10.12 -14.04 6.49
C ARG A 4 9.21 -13.02 7.18
N LEU A 5 9.49 -11.72 7.00
CA LEU A 5 8.65 -10.62 7.51
C LEU A 5 7.46 -10.32 6.60
N CYS A 6 7.46 -10.80 5.34
CA CYS A 6 6.32 -10.66 4.43
C CYS A 6 5.26 -11.72 4.72
N ASN A 7 4.69 -11.68 5.92
CA ASN A 7 3.74 -12.65 6.45
C ASN A 7 2.33 -12.07 6.64
N GLN A 8 2.08 -10.87 6.11
CA GLN A 8 0.79 -10.19 6.19
C GLN A 8 0.04 -10.31 4.87
N ILE A 9 -1.29 -10.25 4.98
CA ILE A 9 -2.18 -10.07 3.83
C ILE A 9 -2.38 -8.57 3.63
N VAL A 10 -2.30 -8.09 2.40
CA VAL A 10 -2.69 -6.72 2.03
C VAL A 10 -3.57 -6.75 0.78
N THR A 11 -4.43 -5.75 0.64
CA THR A 11 -5.22 -5.53 -0.56
C THR A 11 -4.76 -4.25 -1.24
N VAL A 12 -4.33 -4.37 -2.49
CA VAL A 12 -3.97 -3.26 -3.36
C VAL A 12 -5.17 -2.92 -4.23
N TYR A 13 -5.59 -1.67 -4.18
CA TYR A 13 -6.64 -1.12 -5.01
C TYR A 13 -5.99 -0.22 -6.05
N HIS A 14 -6.21 -0.56 -7.32
CA HIS A 14 -5.72 0.21 -8.46
C HIS A 14 -6.92 0.76 -9.25
N LYS A 15 -6.83 2.01 -9.70
CA LYS A 15 -7.86 2.63 -10.53
C LYS A 15 -7.29 3.03 -11.88
N GLU A 16 -7.91 2.53 -12.93
CA GLU A 16 -7.62 2.88 -14.32
C GLU A 16 -8.92 3.35 -14.97
N GLY A 17 -9.01 4.65 -15.29
CA GLY A 17 -10.27 5.23 -15.78
C GLY A 17 -11.43 4.97 -14.81
N ASP A 18 -12.53 4.40 -15.29
CA ASP A 18 -13.71 4.02 -14.48
C ASP A 18 -13.68 2.59 -13.95
N LYS A 19 -12.53 1.91 -14.04
CA LYS A 19 -12.34 0.57 -13.48
C LYS A 19 -11.52 0.63 -12.20
N VAL A 20 -11.96 -0.08 -11.17
CA VAL A 20 -11.16 -0.34 -9.97
C VAL A 20 -10.90 -1.84 -9.90
N THR A 21 -9.64 -2.21 -9.74
CA THR A 21 -9.20 -3.60 -9.50
C THR A 21 -8.73 -3.74 -8.08
N CYS A 22 -9.14 -4.84 -7.43
CA CYS A 22 -8.76 -5.17 -6.06
C CYS A 22 -7.93 -6.44 -6.09
N THR A 23 -6.66 -6.34 -5.73
CA THR A 23 -5.72 -7.47 -5.76
C THR A 23 -5.28 -7.78 -4.34
N VAL A 24 -5.53 -9.01 -3.88
CA VAL A 24 -5.09 -9.48 -2.57
C VAL A 24 -3.70 -10.11 -2.71
N HIS A 25 -2.75 -9.62 -1.92
CA HIS A 25 -1.43 -10.21 -1.77
C HIS A 25 -1.34 -10.88 -0.40
N ASP A 26 -1.09 -12.18 -0.39
CA ASP A 26 -1.00 -13.01 0.83
C ASP A 26 0.40 -13.03 1.46
N ARG A 27 1.38 -12.42 0.80
CA ARG A 27 2.76 -12.26 1.25
C ARG A 27 3.19 -10.82 1.08
N ALA A 28 2.98 -10.01 2.10
CA ALA A 28 3.42 -8.63 2.14
C ALA A 28 3.95 -8.27 3.52
N PHE A 29 4.77 -7.21 3.57
CA PHE A 29 5.12 -6.51 4.79
C PHE A 29 4.67 -5.06 4.63
N LEU A 30 3.74 -4.64 5.49
CA LEU A 30 3.23 -3.28 5.59
C LEU A 30 3.47 -2.79 7.01
N ASP A 31 4.35 -1.80 7.13
CA ASP A 31 4.68 -1.17 8.40
C ASP A 31 4.35 0.32 8.37
N PHE A 32 3.79 0.80 9.47
CA PHE A 32 3.42 2.20 9.64
C PHE A 32 4.49 2.86 10.50
N LYS A 33 5.26 3.76 9.89
CA LYS A 33 6.23 4.56 10.62
C LYS A 33 5.48 5.70 11.30
N LYS A 34 5.22 5.52 12.59
CA LYS A 34 4.67 6.55 13.46
C LYS A 34 5.73 7.65 13.63
N THR A 35 5.44 8.85 13.15
CA THR A 35 6.26 10.02 13.48
C THR A 35 5.64 10.66 14.73
N GLU A 36 6.25 10.49 15.89
CA GLU A 36 5.87 11.22 17.10
C GLU A 36 6.23 12.70 16.94
N ASN A 37 5.35 13.50 16.32
CA ASN A 37 5.38 14.95 16.45
C ASN A 37 4.37 15.37 17.50
N VAL A 38 4.85 15.73 18.69
CA VAL A 38 4.08 16.43 19.71
C VAL A 38 4.04 17.91 19.33
N ASP A 39 2.99 18.33 18.62
CA ASP A 39 2.67 19.73 18.42
C ASP A 39 1.41 20.12 19.21
N LYS A 40 1.46 21.29 19.86
CA LYS A 40 0.49 21.82 20.83
C LYS A 40 -0.91 22.13 20.26
N THR A 41 -1.20 21.75 19.03
CA THR A 41 -2.43 22.10 18.31
C THR A 41 -3.20 20.89 17.78
N GLY A 42 -2.76 19.66 18.08
CA GLY A 42 -3.56 18.45 17.85
C GLY A 42 -4.11 18.35 16.42
N SER A 43 -3.26 18.08 15.42
CA SER A 43 -3.76 17.67 14.10
C SER A 43 -2.75 16.90 13.26
N LYS A 44 -3.27 15.75 12.76
CA LYS A 44 -2.87 14.91 11.63
C LYS A 44 -1.55 14.14 11.72
N GLU A 45 -1.70 12.88 12.12
CA GLU A 45 -0.81 11.77 11.82
C GLU A 45 -0.41 11.78 10.32
N ALA A 46 0.81 12.22 10.01
CA ALA A 46 1.46 11.85 8.77
C ALA A 46 1.97 10.41 8.94
N ASN A 47 1.08 9.44 8.74
CA ASN A 47 1.41 8.02 8.82
C ASN A 47 2.19 7.63 7.56
N SER A 48 3.49 7.93 7.56
CA SER A 48 4.41 7.35 6.57
C SER A 48 4.39 5.84 6.70
N PHE A 49 4.48 5.12 5.58
CA PHE A 49 4.49 3.66 5.59
C PHE A 49 5.57 3.08 4.67
N LEU A 50 5.95 1.83 4.95
CA LEU A 50 6.75 0.98 4.08
C LEU A 50 5.93 -0.26 3.71
N LEU A 51 5.74 -0.47 2.42
CA LEU A 51 5.16 -1.67 1.84
C LEU A 51 6.25 -2.44 1.08
N VAL A 52 6.32 -3.75 1.30
CA VAL A 52 7.19 -4.68 0.57
C VAL A 52 6.35 -5.87 0.10
N ILE A 53 6.31 -6.09 -1.21
CA ILE A 53 5.60 -7.23 -1.82
C ILE A 53 6.57 -8.03 -2.70
N PRO A 54 6.92 -9.28 -2.33
CA PRO A 54 7.63 -10.20 -3.21
C PRO A 54 6.78 -10.54 -4.44
N CYS A 55 7.28 -10.18 -5.62
CA CYS A 55 6.56 -10.30 -6.89
C CYS A 55 7.55 -10.45 -8.06
N SER A 56 7.07 -11.07 -9.14
CA SER A 56 7.81 -11.22 -10.41
C SER A 56 7.51 -10.11 -11.43
N GLU A 57 6.49 -9.30 -11.16
CA GLU A 57 6.01 -8.19 -11.98
C GLU A 57 5.60 -7.01 -11.06
N VAL A 58 5.62 -5.79 -11.60
CA VAL A 58 5.23 -4.60 -10.83
C VAL A 58 3.73 -4.69 -10.51
N CYS A 59 3.42 -4.85 -9.21
CA CYS A 59 2.06 -5.07 -8.72
C CYS A 59 1.46 -3.87 -7.96
N VAL A 60 2.21 -2.78 -7.85
CA VAL A 60 1.80 -1.55 -7.15
C VAL A 60 2.28 -0.36 -7.98
N HIS A 61 1.44 0.67 -8.05
CA HIS A 61 1.68 1.91 -8.79
C HIS A 61 1.46 3.12 -7.87
N PRO A 62 2.04 4.29 -8.19
CA PRO A 62 1.64 5.53 -7.55
C PRO A 62 0.11 5.72 -7.61
N GLU A 63 -0.45 6.33 -6.57
CA GLU A 63 -1.90 6.55 -6.35
C GLU A 63 -2.72 5.30 -6.01
N ASP A 64 -2.12 4.10 -6.06
CA ASP A 64 -2.76 2.90 -5.51
C ASP A 64 -3.05 3.08 -4.03
N LYS A 65 -4.15 2.47 -3.60
CA LYS A 65 -4.54 2.47 -2.20
C LYS A 65 -4.27 1.09 -1.64
N VAL A 66 -3.72 1.02 -0.44
CA VAL A 66 -3.34 -0.26 0.17
C VAL A 66 -3.97 -0.37 1.55
N LEU A 67 -4.59 -1.51 1.82
CA LEU A 67 -5.21 -1.83 3.09
C LEU A 67 -4.58 -3.10 3.67
N LEU A 68 -4.32 -3.12 4.97
CA LEU A 68 -3.95 -4.35 5.68
C LEU A 68 -5.15 -5.31 5.74
N GLY A 69 -4.92 -6.57 5.39
CA GLY A 69 -5.91 -7.63 5.33
C GLY A 69 -6.61 -7.75 3.98
N THR A 70 -7.63 -8.62 3.95
CA THR A 70 -8.51 -8.80 2.79
C THR A 70 -9.57 -7.70 2.76
N GLY A 71 -9.47 -6.83 1.77
CA GLY A 71 -10.37 -5.72 1.55
C GLY A 71 -11.59 -6.13 0.72
N GLU A 72 -12.68 -5.40 0.87
CA GLU A 72 -13.87 -5.56 0.03
C GLU A 72 -13.63 -4.97 -1.36
N GLU A 73 -14.25 -5.56 -2.39
CA GLU A 73 -14.25 -4.94 -3.71
C GLU A 73 -14.99 -3.60 -3.69
N ILE A 74 -14.41 -2.57 -4.30
CA ILE A 74 -15.03 -1.24 -4.40
C ILE A 74 -15.29 -0.86 -5.85
N THR A 75 -16.36 -0.10 -6.06
CA THR A 75 -16.67 0.48 -7.37
C THR A 75 -15.88 1.78 -7.60
N ALA A 76 -15.75 2.21 -8.85
CA ALA A 76 -15.15 3.50 -9.18
C ALA A 76 -15.87 4.68 -8.53
N ALA A 77 -17.19 4.60 -8.35
CA ALA A 77 -17.99 5.61 -7.64
C ALA A 77 -17.59 5.76 -6.16
N ARG A 78 -17.11 4.69 -5.52
CA ARG A 78 -16.63 4.71 -4.13
C ARG A 78 -15.18 5.19 -4.01
N TRP A 79 -14.40 5.18 -5.09
CA TRP A 79 -12.99 5.57 -5.05
C TRP A 79 -12.72 6.93 -4.40
N PRO A 80 -13.46 8.03 -4.70
CA PRO A 80 -13.17 9.34 -4.12
C PRO A 80 -13.40 9.42 -2.61
N SER A 81 -14.26 8.56 -2.06
CA SER A 81 -14.55 8.49 -0.63
C SER A 81 -13.73 7.40 0.10
N PHE A 82 -13.10 6.50 -0.64
CA PHE A 82 -12.18 5.50 -0.12
C PHE A 82 -10.80 6.12 0.13
N ILE A 83 -10.67 6.90 1.20
CA ILE A 83 -9.46 7.68 1.54
C ILE A 83 -9.00 7.38 2.97
N PRO A 84 -7.71 7.60 3.31
CA PRO A 84 -7.18 7.33 4.65
C PRO A 84 -7.97 8.00 5.79
N ALA A 85 -8.49 9.20 5.56
CA ALA A 85 -9.29 9.93 6.55
C ALA A 85 -10.65 9.28 6.89
N LYS A 86 -11.13 8.33 6.06
CA LYS A 86 -12.42 7.65 6.23
C LYS A 86 -12.29 6.15 6.44
N VAL A 87 -11.15 5.56 6.06
CA VAL A 87 -10.89 4.13 6.14
C VAL A 87 -9.61 3.92 6.96
N PRO A 88 -9.73 3.60 8.27
CA PRO A 88 -8.58 3.36 9.12
C PRO A 88 -7.66 2.28 8.54
N GLY A 89 -6.36 2.52 8.57
CA GLY A 89 -5.35 1.61 8.02
C GLY A 89 -5.19 1.64 6.49
N LEU A 90 -6.01 2.43 5.78
CA LEU A 90 -5.81 2.67 4.34
C LEU A 90 -4.68 3.66 4.12
N VAL A 91 -3.75 3.34 3.22
CA VAL A 91 -2.67 4.22 2.79
C VAL A 91 -2.73 4.48 1.30
N VAL A 92 -2.11 5.56 0.84
CA VAL A 92 -1.99 5.92 -0.58
C VAL A 92 -0.53 5.90 -0.97
N VAL A 93 -0.19 5.13 -2.00
CA VAL A 93 1.17 5.00 -2.52
C VAL A 93 1.58 6.29 -3.21
N LYS A 94 2.72 6.87 -2.80
CA LYS A 94 3.33 8.03 -3.44
C LYS A 94 4.53 7.66 -4.31
N TYR A 95 5.28 6.64 -3.90
CA TYR A 95 6.42 6.15 -4.66
C TYR A 95 6.44 4.62 -4.71
N VAL A 96 7.03 4.11 -5.79
CA VAL A 96 7.24 2.68 -6.05
C VAL A 96 8.67 2.50 -6.50
N ASP A 97 9.37 1.56 -5.88
CA ASP A 97 10.76 1.21 -6.17
C ASP A 97 10.88 -0.30 -6.44
N PRO A 98 10.86 -0.73 -7.72
CA PRO A 98 11.04 -2.12 -8.08
C PRO A 98 12.48 -2.57 -7.82
N LYS A 99 12.67 -3.69 -7.11
CA LYS A 99 13.99 -4.22 -6.77
C LYS A 99 14.36 -5.41 -7.64
N TYR A 100 15.56 -5.37 -8.20
CA TYR A 100 16.05 -6.38 -9.12
C TYR A 100 17.22 -7.17 -8.51
N TRP A 101 17.26 -8.47 -8.79
CA TRP A 101 18.40 -9.33 -8.51
C TRP A 101 18.70 -10.20 -9.73
N GLY A 102 19.94 -10.14 -10.22
CA GLY A 102 20.33 -10.84 -11.45
C GLY A 102 19.48 -10.45 -12.66
N GLY A 103 19.04 -9.19 -12.74
CA GLY A 103 18.18 -8.68 -13.81
C GLY A 103 16.71 -9.08 -13.72
N LYS A 104 16.31 -9.86 -12.71
CA LYS A 104 14.91 -10.24 -12.47
C LYS A 104 14.30 -9.41 -11.37
N LEU A 105 13.07 -8.93 -11.56
CA LEU A 105 12.29 -8.35 -10.49
C LEU A 105 12.01 -9.42 -9.42
N ILE A 106 12.26 -9.06 -8.17
CA ILE A 106 12.11 -9.98 -7.03
C ILE A 106 11.12 -9.47 -5.99
N HIS A 107 10.97 -8.15 -5.87
CA HIS A 107 9.96 -7.51 -5.05
C HIS A 107 9.83 -6.03 -5.43
N VAL A 108 8.76 -5.42 -4.95
CA VAL A 108 8.54 -3.98 -5.00
C VAL A 108 8.56 -3.45 -3.57
N GLU A 109 9.23 -2.32 -3.38
CA GLU A 109 9.07 -1.46 -2.20
C GLU A 109 8.19 -0.26 -2.58
N ALA A 110 7.29 0.16 -1.69
CA ALA A 110 6.44 1.33 -1.90
C ALA A 110 6.18 2.07 -0.60
N GLY A 111 5.84 3.35 -0.70
CA GLY A 111 5.53 4.16 0.48
C GLY A 111 4.83 5.48 0.12
N GLY A 112 4.46 6.23 1.14
CA GLY A 112 3.74 7.50 1.00
C GLY A 112 3.53 8.21 2.32
#